data_AF-A0A1J4KK25-F1
#
_entry.id   AF-A0A1J4KK25-F1
#
_cell.length_a   1.000
_cell.length_b   1.000
_cell.length_c   1.000
_cell.angle_alpha   90.00
_cell.angle_beta   90.00
_cell.angle_gamma   90.00
#
_symmetry.space_group_name_H-M   'P 1'
#
loop_
_entity.id
_entity.type
_entity.pdbx_description
1 polymer ?
#
loop_
_entity_poly.entity_id
_entity_poly.type
_entity_poly.pdbx_seq_one_letter_code
_entity_poly.pdbx_strand_id
1 'polypeptide(L)'
;MADQACCSGCPCKKVLTDASALEEKLKPYEEYVDQVQAMLYFRNPIAMAAVLVLVNLLFFVIGKLHLSFLPTLFLLLTLKVFVKLVVKVAGPIIAAFLFQPIENKEEGTYPIYPLQTVCETIVLFTSRIFGLCDHAKPKGPLTIANAVVPLGALAALFFLFLITGTFWLNFILVNLVLILPAVLLHPAVKKQIEPFVEKLEKVKVE
;
A
#
# COMPACT_ATOMS: atom_id res chain seq x y z
N MET A 1 -26.26 25.79 3.55
CA MET A 1 -24.92 25.98 2.95
C MET A 1 -23.95 25.25 3.85
N ALA A 2 -23.62 24.02 3.49
CA ALA A 2 -22.89 23.06 4.31
C ALA A 2 -21.46 22.93 3.78
N ASP A 3 -20.64 23.91 4.11
CA ASP A 3 -19.19 23.87 3.91
C ASP A 3 -18.54 23.91 5.29
N GLN A 4 -18.15 22.74 5.79
CA GLN A 4 -17.13 22.46 6.82
C GLN A 4 -17.49 21.17 7.56
N ALA A 5 -16.93 20.04 7.13
CA ALA A 5 -16.54 18.90 7.97
C ALA A 5 -16.19 17.68 7.12
N CYS A 6 -15.07 17.72 6.38
CA CYS A 6 -14.37 16.49 6.03
C CYS A 6 -12.87 16.72 6.27
N CYS A 7 -12.31 15.89 7.17
CA CYS A 7 -10.87 15.71 7.45
C CYS A 7 -10.15 16.58 8.50
N SER A 8 -10.83 17.16 9.50
CA SER A 8 -10.17 17.61 10.75
C SER A 8 -10.31 16.61 11.93
N GLY A 9 -10.87 15.43 11.68
CA GLY A 9 -11.12 14.43 12.71
C GLY A 9 -11.26 13.01 12.16
N CYS A 10 -10.49 12.63 11.15
CA CYS A 10 -10.52 11.26 10.66
C CYS A 10 -9.82 10.35 11.70
N PRO A 11 -10.51 9.44 12.40
CA PRO A 11 -9.91 8.58 13.42
C PRO A 11 -8.78 7.72 12.85
N CYS A 12 -8.80 7.47 11.53
CA CYS A 12 -7.71 6.81 10.80
C CYS A 12 -6.41 7.62 10.79
N LYS A 13 -6.44 8.96 10.78
CA LYS A 13 -5.21 9.77 10.77
C LYS A 13 -4.44 9.59 12.07
N LYS A 14 -5.12 9.69 13.23
CA LYS A 14 -4.48 9.52 14.56
C LYS A 14 -3.85 8.13 14.73
N VAL A 15 -4.57 7.09 14.33
CA VAL A 15 -4.11 5.69 14.43
C VAL A 15 -2.96 5.40 13.45
N LEU A 16 -2.92 6.02 12.28
CA LEU A 16 -1.87 5.81 11.28
C LEU A 16 -0.65 6.74 11.45
N THR A 17 -0.70 7.68 12.39
CA THR A 17 0.43 8.58 12.72
C THR A 17 1.08 8.24 14.06
N ASP A 18 0.51 7.32 14.83
CA ASP A 18 1.02 6.88 16.13
C ASP A 18 1.30 5.38 16.07
N ALA A 19 2.58 5.02 16.21
CA ALA A 19 3.03 3.62 16.10
C ALA A 19 2.47 2.76 17.23
N SER A 20 2.34 3.32 18.44
CA SER A 20 1.86 2.60 19.63
C SER A 20 0.35 2.30 19.54
N ALA A 21 -0.44 3.27 19.07
CA ALA A 21 -1.87 3.08 18.82
C ALA A 21 -2.16 2.15 17.64
N LEU A 22 -1.25 2.08 16.67
CA LEU A 22 -1.32 1.13 15.56
C LEU A 22 -0.99 -0.29 16.04
N GLU A 23 0.07 -0.44 16.83
CA GLU A 23 0.51 -1.71 17.41
C GLU A 23 -0.60 -2.34 18.27
N GLU A 24 -1.21 -1.57 19.17
CA GLU A 24 -2.31 -2.06 20.03
C GLU A 24 -3.48 -2.65 19.22
N LYS A 25 -3.80 -2.04 18.07
CA LYS A 25 -4.86 -2.52 17.17
C LYS A 25 -4.46 -3.70 16.29
N LEU A 26 -3.18 -3.81 15.94
CA LEU A 26 -2.67 -4.89 15.10
C LEU A 26 -2.24 -6.11 15.91
N LYS A 27 -2.00 -5.97 17.22
CA LYS A 27 -1.63 -7.05 18.14
C LYS A 27 -2.53 -8.30 18.05
N PRO A 28 -3.88 -8.20 18.00
CA PRO A 28 -4.72 -9.40 17.84
C PRO A 28 -4.59 -10.07 16.46
N TYR A 29 -3.92 -9.44 15.50
CA TYR A 29 -3.71 -9.91 14.14
C TYR A 29 -2.22 -10.14 13.81
N GLU A 30 -1.34 -10.22 14.80
CA GLU A 30 0.11 -10.33 14.62
C GLU A 30 0.50 -11.49 13.71
N GLU A 31 -0.11 -12.67 13.88
CA GLU A 31 0.13 -13.83 13.02
C GLU A 31 -0.22 -13.56 11.54
N TYR A 32 -1.27 -12.77 11.27
CA TYR A 32 -1.62 -12.37 9.91
C TYR A 32 -0.61 -11.38 9.34
N VAL A 33 -0.07 -10.48 10.17
CA VAL A 33 0.98 -9.53 9.74
C VAL A 33 2.24 -10.29 9.35
N ASP A 34 2.66 -11.27 10.15
CA ASP A 34 3.81 -12.12 9.86
C ASP A 34 3.61 -12.91 8.56
N GLN A 35 2.43 -13.46 8.34
CA GLN A 35 2.10 -14.17 7.10
C GLN A 35 2.09 -13.25 5.88
N VAL A 36 1.59 -12.02 6.01
CA VAL A 36 1.61 -11.01 4.94
C VAL A 36 3.03 -10.57 4.63
N GLN A 37 3.87 -10.37 5.64
CA GLN A 37 5.29 -10.10 5.43
C GLN A 37 5.99 -11.26 4.73
N ALA A 38 5.77 -12.49 5.19
CA ALA A 38 6.37 -13.67 4.58
C ALA A 38 5.95 -13.83 3.11
N MET A 39 4.72 -13.46 2.77
CA MET A 39 4.25 -13.40 1.39
C MET A 39 4.97 -12.31 0.59
N LEU A 40 4.96 -11.06 1.08
CA LEU A 40 5.57 -9.91 0.39
C LEU A 40 7.09 -10.04 0.24
N TYR A 41 7.76 -10.73 1.15
CA TYR A 41 9.20 -10.97 1.12
C TYR A 41 9.58 -12.29 0.44
N PHE A 42 8.64 -12.92 -0.28
CA PHE A 42 8.86 -14.16 -1.04
C PHE A 42 9.32 -15.37 -0.19
N ARG A 43 9.11 -15.35 1.14
CA ARG A 43 9.28 -16.56 1.96
C ARG A 43 8.19 -17.59 1.70
N ASN A 44 6.98 -17.13 1.37
CA ASN A 44 5.89 -17.96 0.87
C ASN A 44 5.64 -17.65 -0.63
N PRO A 45 6.50 -18.14 -1.54
CA PRO A 45 6.43 -17.77 -2.96
C PRO A 45 5.14 -18.25 -3.63
N ILE A 46 4.53 -19.34 -3.14
CA ILE A 46 3.26 -19.87 -3.65
C ILE A 46 2.12 -18.88 -3.37
N ALA A 47 2.03 -18.35 -2.14
CA ALA A 47 1.05 -17.33 -1.80
C ALA A 47 1.24 -16.06 -2.63
N MET A 48 2.49 -15.62 -2.79
CA MET A 48 2.80 -14.42 -3.57
C MET A 48 2.48 -14.61 -5.07
N ALA A 49 2.82 -15.77 -5.63
CA ALA A 49 2.49 -16.11 -7.01
C ALA A 49 0.97 -16.15 -7.23
N ALA A 50 0.21 -16.74 -6.29
CA ALA A 50 -1.25 -16.74 -6.34
C ALA A 50 -1.82 -15.31 -6.34
N VAL A 51 -1.31 -14.42 -5.48
CA VAL A 51 -1.72 -13.01 -5.44
C VAL A 51 -1.38 -12.30 -6.75
N LEU A 52 -0.17 -12.46 -7.28
CA LEU A 52 0.23 -11.86 -8.55
C LEU A 52 -0.66 -12.33 -9.70
N VAL A 53 -0.95 -13.63 -9.80
CA VAL A 53 -1.84 -14.19 -10.82
C VAL A 53 -3.25 -13.60 -10.68
N LEU A 54 -3.80 -13.55 -9.46
CA LEU A 54 -5.14 -12.99 -9.22
C LEU A 54 -5.23 -11.51 -9.58
N VAL A 55 -4.23 -10.71 -9.19
CA VAL A 55 -4.18 -9.28 -9.50
C VAL A 55 -4.05 -9.05 -11.01
N ASN A 56 -3.16 -9.78 -11.68
CA ASN A 56 -2.99 -9.67 -13.13
C ASN A 56 -4.23 -10.16 -13.89
N LEU A 57 -4.91 -11.21 -13.42
CA LEU A 57 -6.16 -11.69 -14.00
C LEU A 57 -7.29 -10.66 -13.83
N LEU A 58 -7.35 -9.99 -12.68
CA LEU A 58 -8.30 -8.90 -12.46
C LEU A 58 -8.04 -7.73 -13.43
N PHE A 59 -6.79 -7.31 -13.59
CA PHE A 59 -6.43 -6.29 -14.59
C PHE A 59 -6.73 -6.76 -16.01
N PHE A 60 -6.48 -8.03 -16.34
CA PHE A 60 -6.84 -8.59 -17.63
C PHE A 60 -8.34 -8.50 -17.90
N VAL A 61 -9.19 -8.83 -16.93
CA VAL A 61 -10.66 -8.69 -17.03
C VAL A 61 -11.06 -7.22 -17.20
N ILE A 62 -10.52 -6.32 -16.38
CA ILE A 62 -10.80 -4.87 -16.46
C ILE A 62 -10.42 -4.34 -17.85
N GLY A 63 -9.25 -4.72 -18.36
CA GLY A 63 -8.73 -4.28 -19.65
C GLY A 63 -9.54 -4.85 -20.82
N LYS A 64 -9.85 -6.15 -20.80
CA LYS A 64 -10.62 -6.81 -21.86
C LYS A 64 -12.06 -6.33 -21.95
N LEU A 65 -12.68 -6.04 -20.81
CA LEU A 65 -14.06 -5.52 -20.77
C LEU A 65 -14.11 -3.99 -20.91
N HIS A 66 -12.96 -3.32 -21.08
CA HIS A 66 -12.84 -1.86 -21.16
C HIS A 66 -13.63 -1.16 -20.05
N LEU A 67 -13.56 -1.69 -18.82
CA LEU A 67 -14.37 -1.18 -17.72
C LEU A 67 -13.95 0.27 -17.41
N SER A 68 -14.93 1.17 -17.43
CA SER A 68 -14.75 2.52 -16.92
C SER A 68 -14.69 2.52 -15.38
N PHE A 69 -14.47 3.69 -14.79
CA PHE A 69 -14.27 3.82 -13.34
C PHE A 69 -15.41 3.23 -12.51
N LEU A 70 -16.67 3.56 -12.85
CA LEU A 70 -17.83 3.16 -12.06
C LEU A 70 -18.09 1.64 -12.09
N PRO A 71 -18.10 0.96 -13.26
CA PRO A 71 -18.14 -0.51 -13.33
C PRO A 71 -16.98 -1.19 -12.61
N THR A 72 -15.77 -0.62 -12.69
CA THR A 72 -14.60 -1.15 -11.98
C THR A 72 -14.80 -1.08 -10.47
N LEU A 73 -15.34 0.02 -9.95
CA LEU A 73 -15.66 0.16 -8.53
C LEU A 73 -16.68 -0.88 -8.06
N PHE A 74 -17.76 -1.10 -8.83
CA PHE A 74 -18.74 -2.13 -8.51
C PHE A 74 -18.15 -3.54 -8.58
N LEU A 75 -17.31 -3.83 -9.58
CA LEU A 75 -16.59 -5.10 -9.67
C LEU A 75 -15.73 -5.34 -8.42
N LEU A 76 -14.97 -4.34 -7.96
CA LEU A 76 -14.16 -4.43 -6.74
C LEU A 76 -15.00 -4.64 -5.48
N LEU A 77 -16.15 -3.97 -5.37
CA LEU A 77 -17.09 -4.17 -4.26
C LEU A 77 -17.68 -5.58 -4.27
N THR A 78 -18.06 -6.08 -5.44
CA THR A 78 -18.54 -7.46 -5.61
C THR A 78 -17.46 -8.46 -5.25
N LEU A 79 -16.22 -8.28 -5.73
CA LEU A 79 -15.09 -9.11 -5.37
C LEU A 79 -14.83 -9.10 -3.86
N LYS A 80 -14.92 -7.95 -3.20
CA LYS A 80 -14.78 -7.85 -1.74
C LYS A 80 -15.80 -8.72 -1.01
N VAL A 81 -17.06 -8.70 -1.43
CA VAL A 81 -18.11 -9.55 -0.84
C VAL A 81 -17.86 -11.02 -1.17
N PHE A 82 -17.48 -11.32 -2.41
CA PHE A 82 -17.19 -12.68 -2.86
C PHE A 82 -16.02 -13.30 -2.09
N VAL A 83 -14.90 -12.58 -1.93
CA VAL A 83 -13.74 -13.02 -1.15
C VAL A 83 -14.15 -13.29 0.30
N LYS A 84 -14.97 -12.43 0.92
CA LYS A 84 -15.49 -12.69 2.28
C LYS A 84 -16.29 -13.99 2.36
N LEU A 85 -17.11 -14.30 1.36
CA LEU A 85 -17.87 -15.55 1.31
C LEU A 85 -16.93 -16.75 1.14
N VAL A 86 -15.96 -16.66 0.23
CA VAL A 86 -14.96 -17.72 0.02
C VAL A 86 -14.15 -17.98 1.27
N VAL A 87 -13.67 -16.93 1.96
CA VAL A 87 -12.93 -17.07 3.22
C VAL A 87 -13.81 -17.70 4.31
N LYS A 88 -15.10 -17.38 4.37
CA LYS A 88 -16.01 -18.00 5.34
C LYS A 88 -16.22 -19.49 5.10
N VAL A 89 -16.21 -19.95 3.85
CA VAL A 89 -16.52 -21.34 3.48
C VAL A 89 -15.25 -22.20 3.38
N ALA A 90 -14.20 -21.67 2.76
CA ALA A 90 -12.97 -22.40 2.42
C ALA A 90 -11.70 -21.77 3.02
N GLY A 91 -11.83 -20.73 3.85
CA GLY A 91 -10.70 -20.04 4.47
C GLY A 91 -9.68 -20.96 5.16
N PRO A 92 -10.10 -21.94 6.00
CA PRO A 92 -9.15 -22.84 6.66
C PRO A 92 -8.33 -23.68 5.69
N ILE A 93 -8.93 -24.11 4.58
CA ILE A 93 -8.26 -24.92 3.54
C ILE A 93 -7.27 -24.05 2.76
N ILE A 94 -7.70 -22.85 2.37
CA ILE A 94 -6.86 -21.89 1.66
C ILE A 94 -5.69 -21.45 2.55
N ALA A 95 -5.94 -21.22 3.84
CA ALA A 95 -4.92 -20.84 4.80
C ALA A 95 -3.87 -21.94 4.98
N ALA A 96 -4.30 -23.19 5.17
CA ALA A 96 -3.41 -24.33 5.31
C ALA A 96 -2.54 -24.57 4.06
N PHE A 97 -3.07 -24.28 2.87
CA PHE A 97 -2.35 -24.51 1.62
C PHE A 97 -1.42 -23.35 1.23
N LEU A 98 -1.88 -22.10 1.37
CA LEU A 98 -1.12 -20.91 0.93
C LEU A 98 -0.21 -20.34 2.03
N PHE A 99 -0.61 -20.44 3.29
CA PHE A 99 0.09 -19.82 4.42
C PHE A 99 0.65 -20.89 5.35
N GLN A 100 1.68 -21.59 4.86
CA GLN A 100 2.41 -22.55 5.68
C GLN A 100 3.15 -21.83 6.83
N PRO A 101 3.23 -22.46 8.01
CA PRO A 101 3.91 -21.87 9.17
C PRO A 101 5.40 -21.66 8.86
N ILE A 102 5.92 -20.50 9.26
CA ILE A 102 7.33 -20.16 9.06
C ILE A 102 8.14 -20.73 10.22
N GLU A 103 8.93 -21.77 9.96
CA GLU A 103 9.68 -22.49 11.00
C GLU A 103 10.80 -21.65 11.65
N ASN A 104 11.41 -20.69 10.93
CA ASN A 104 12.43 -19.78 11.48
C ASN A 104 12.20 -18.31 11.06
N LYS A 105 11.55 -17.49 11.89
CA LYS A 105 11.25 -16.08 11.57
C LYS A 105 12.50 -15.22 11.35
N GLU A 106 13.56 -15.49 12.13
CA GLU A 106 14.80 -14.71 12.12
C GLU A 106 15.84 -15.20 11.09
N GLU A 107 15.76 -16.45 10.64
CA GLU A 107 16.77 -17.05 9.75
C GLU A 107 16.32 -17.10 8.30
N GLY A 108 17.12 -16.55 7.37
CA GLY A 108 16.88 -16.61 5.93
C GLY A 108 17.28 -15.34 5.20
N THR A 109 17.14 -15.33 3.87
CA THR A 109 17.47 -14.18 3.01
C THR A 109 16.64 -12.93 3.34
N TYR A 110 15.47 -13.09 3.95
CA TYR A 110 14.51 -12.04 4.26
C TYR A 110 13.95 -12.21 5.68
N PRO A 111 14.50 -11.56 6.72
CA PRO A 111 13.97 -11.70 8.08
C PRO A 111 12.54 -11.16 8.19
N ILE A 112 11.71 -11.84 8.98
CA ILE A 112 10.39 -11.32 9.36
C ILE A 112 10.61 -10.34 10.51
N TYR A 113 10.13 -9.12 10.36
CA TYR A 113 10.36 -8.05 11.33
C TYR A 113 9.28 -8.03 12.41
N PRO A 114 9.63 -7.73 13.66
CA PRO A 114 8.65 -7.68 14.74
C PRO A 114 7.62 -6.58 14.46
N LEU A 115 6.38 -6.78 14.95
CA LEU A 115 5.22 -5.93 14.68
C LEU A 115 5.51 -4.43 14.86
N GLN A 116 6.25 -4.09 15.91
CA GLN A 116 6.65 -2.71 16.23
C GLN A 116 7.41 -2.04 15.07
N THR A 117 8.41 -2.71 14.48
CA THR A 117 9.20 -2.19 13.35
C THR A 117 8.33 -1.99 12.10
N VAL A 118 7.34 -2.85 11.89
CA VAL A 118 6.36 -2.73 10.80
C VAL A 118 5.48 -1.51 11.00
N CYS A 119 4.96 -1.33 12.22
CA CYS A 119 4.13 -0.20 12.59
C CYS A 119 4.89 1.12 12.45
N GLU A 120 6.16 1.18 12.90
CA GLU A 120 7.03 2.33 12.71
C GLU A 120 7.26 2.66 11.22
N THR A 121 7.50 1.64 10.40
CA THR A 121 7.68 1.81 8.95
C THR A 121 6.40 2.34 8.30
N ILE A 122 5.25 1.76 8.62
CA ILE A 122 3.94 2.20 8.10
C ILE A 122 3.65 3.64 8.50
N VAL A 123 3.89 4.00 9.77
CA VAL A 123 3.70 5.37 10.27
C VAL A 123 4.67 6.33 9.58
N LEU A 124 5.90 5.93 9.30
CA LEU A 124 6.88 6.77 8.60
C LEU A 124 6.43 7.08 7.16
N PHE A 125 5.99 6.06 6.40
CA PHE A 125 5.44 6.28 5.06
C PHE A 125 4.17 7.12 5.11
N THR A 126 3.26 6.79 6.04
CA THR A 126 1.94 7.43 6.12
C THR A 126 2.03 8.87 6.59
N SER A 127 2.92 9.19 7.54
CA SER A 127 3.18 10.56 7.99
C SER A 127 3.79 11.44 6.89
N ARG A 128 4.65 10.89 6.02
CA ARG A 128 5.16 11.64 4.85
C ARG A 128 4.08 11.88 3.81
N ILE A 129 3.23 10.90 3.53
CA ILE A 129 2.07 11.08 2.64
C ILE A 129 1.12 12.14 3.20
N PHE A 130 0.80 12.06 4.50
CA PHE A 130 -0.03 13.08 5.15
C PHE A 130 0.64 14.45 5.19
N GLY A 131 1.95 14.51 5.40
CA GLY A 131 2.74 15.73 5.33
C GLY A 131 2.65 16.38 3.95
N LEU A 132 2.84 15.60 2.87
CA LEU A 132 2.67 16.08 1.49
C LEU A 132 1.24 16.56 1.22
N CYS A 133 0.23 15.81 1.68
CA CYS A 133 -1.18 16.21 1.56
C CYS A 133 -1.51 17.49 2.33
N ASP A 134 -0.92 17.70 3.51
CA ASP A 134 -1.13 18.92 4.30
C ASP A 134 -0.34 20.12 3.75
N HIS A 135 0.74 19.89 2.99
CA HIS A 135 1.42 20.93 2.19
C HIS A 135 0.68 21.25 0.89
N ALA A 136 -0.01 20.29 0.30
CA ALA A 136 -0.84 20.48 -0.89
C ALA A 136 -2.17 21.19 -0.59
N LYS A 137 -2.58 21.30 0.68
CA LYS A 137 -3.74 22.10 1.07
C LYS A 137 -3.38 23.58 1.06
N PRO A 138 -4.13 24.43 0.34
CA PRO A 138 -3.91 25.87 0.38
C PRO A 138 -4.20 26.37 1.80
N LYS A 139 -3.14 26.79 2.51
CA LYS A 139 -3.23 27.44 3.82
C LYS A 139 -3.52 28.94 3.59
N GLY A 140 -4.77 29.26 3.25
CA GLY A 140 -5.20 30.65 3.07
C GLY A 140 -6.30 30.82 2.02
N PRO A 141 -6.82 32.06 1.83
CA PRO A 141 -7.76 32.36 0.77
C PRO A 141 -7.16 32.03 -0.60
N LEU A 142 -7.98 31.50 -1.49
CA LEU A 142 -7.60 31.12 -2.85
C LEU A 142 -7.15 32.36 -3.64
N THR A 143 -5.85 32.63 -3.64
CA THR A 143 -5.23 33.63 -4.52
C THR A 143 -4.78 32.97 -5.82
N ILE A 144 -4.78 33.73 -6.92
CA ILE A 144 -4.42 33.23 -8.26
C ILE A 144 -3.05 32.54 -8.23
N ALA A 145 -2.06 33.11 -7.52
CA ALA A 145 -0.73 32.53 -7.36
C ALA A 145 -0.71 31.16 -6.65
N ASN A 146 -1.56 30.98 -5.64
CA ASN A 146 -1.65 29.72 -4.88
C ASN A 146 -2.49 28.65 -5.62
N ALA A 147 -3.28 29.04 -6.62
CA ALA A 147 -4.05 28.13 -7.46
C ALA A 147 -3.25 27.58 -8.64
N VAL A 148 -2.22 28.29 -9.14
CA VAL A 148 -1.44 27.85 -10.31
C VAL A 148 -0.73 26.51 -10.07
N VAL A 149 -0.15 26.31 -8.89
CA VAL A 149 0.59 25.08 -8.55
C VAL A 149 -0.31 23.83 -8.57
N PRO A 150 -1.44 23.77 -7.82
CA PRO A 150 -2.33 22.63 -7.88
C PRO A 150 -3.01 22.48 -9.25
N LEU A 151 -3.34 23.58 -9.94
CA LEU A 151 -3.92 23.52 -11.28
C LEU A 151 -2.93 22.95 -12.30
N GLY A 152 -1.66 23.35 -12.22
CA GLY A 152 -0.57 22.80 -13.04
C GLY A 152 -0.33 21.32 -12.78
N ALA A 153 -0.34 20.89 -11.52
CA ALA A 153 -0.25 19.48 -11.15
C ALA A 153 -1.44 18.67 -11.69
N LEU A 154 -2.67 19.20 -11.57
CA LEU A 154 -3.87 18.55 -12.11
C LEU A 154 -3.85 18.50 -13.64
N ALA A 155 -3.38 19.54 -14.31
CA ALA A 155 -3.23 19.56 -15.76
C ALA A 155 -2.16 18.57 -16.24
N ALA A 156 -1.01 18.50 -15.56
CA ALA A 156 0.04 17.53 -15.85
C ALA A 156 -0.48 16.09 -15.65
N LEU A 157 -1.18 15.82 -14.55
CA LEU A 157 -1.86 14.55 -14.30
C LEU A 157 -2.89 14.24 -15.40
N PHE A 158 -3.67 15.23 -15.83
CA PHE A 158 -4.65 15.07 -16.91
C PHE A 158 -3.99 14.65 -18.22
N PHE A 159 -2.95 15.36 -18.68
CA PHE A 159 -2.22 14.99 -19.90
C PHE A 159 -1.52 13.64 -19.78
N LEU A 160 -0.95 13.34 -18.60
CA LEU A 160 -0.33 12.05 -18.32
C LEU A 160 -1.34 10.91 -18.37
N PHE A 161 -2.53 11.07 -17.79
CA PHE A 161 -3.60 10.10 -17.89
C PHE A 161 -4.24 10.02 -19.28
N LEU A 162 -4.21 11.10 -20.06
CA LEU A 162 -4.68 11.14 -21.43
C LEU A 162 -3.78 10.34 -22.38
N ILE A 163 -2.46 10.41 -22.19
CA ILE A 163 -1.47 9.68 -23.02
C ILE A 163 -1.34 8.22 -22.58
N THR A 164 -1.15 7.99 -21.28
CA THR A 164 -0.82 6.65 -20.74
C THR A 164 -2.07 5.80 -20.53
N GLY A 165 -3.24 6.44 -20.47
CA GLY A 165 -4.45 5.85 -19.91
C GLY A 165 -4.32 5.62 -18.40
N THR A 166 -5.43 5.63 -17.68
CA THR A 166 -5.44 5.29 -16.25
C THR A 166 -5.13 3.80 -16.03
N PHE A 167 -5.43 2.95 -17.01
CA PHE A 167 -5.27 1.49 -16.88
C PHE A 167 -3.80 1.07 -16.73
N TRP A 168 -2.93 1.42 -17.68
CA TRP A 168 -1.52 0.99 -17.67
C TRP A 168 -0.74 1.56 -16.50
N LEU A 169 -1.02 2.81 -16.13
CA LEU A 169 -0.40 3.42 -14.95
C LEU A 169 -0.78 2.67 -13.67
N ASN A 170 -2.08 2.39 -13.46
CA ASN A 170 -2.52 1.62 -12.29
C ASN A 170 -1.97 0.18 -12.30
N PHE A 171 -1.90 -0.45 -13.47
CA PHE A 171 -1.32 -1.78 -13.63
C PHE A 171 0.15 -1.82 -13.19
N ILE A 172 0.96 -0.87 -13.68
CA ILE A 172 2.38 -0.77 -13.32
C ILE A 172 2.52 -0.46 -11.84
N LEU A 173 1.75 0.51 -11.32
CA LEU A 173 1.86 0.94 -9.92
C LEU A 173 1.51 -0.18 -8.94
N VAL A 174 0.44 -0.94 -9.19
CA VAL A 174 0.05 -2.06 -8.32
C VAL A 174 1.09 -3.18 -8.37
N ASN A 175 1.57 -3.56 -9.55
CA ASN A 175 2.63 -4.59 -9.65
C ASN A 175 3.94 -4.12 -9.01
N LEU A 176 4.29 -2.84 -9.15
CA LEU A 176 5.45 -2.25 -8.49
C LEU A 176 5.30 -2.35 -6.98
N VAL A 177 4.18 -1.92 -6.40
CA VAL A 177 3.94 -1.99 -4.94
C VAL A 177 4.02 -3.43 -4.41
N LEU A 178 3.59 -4.42 -5.19
CA LEU A 178 3.65 -5.83 -4.80
C LEU A 178 5.08 -6.40 -4.84
N ILE A 179 5.88 -6.03 -5.84
CA ILE A 179 7.22 -6.61 -6.07
C ILE A 179 8.31 -5.82 -5.33
N LEU A 180 8.13 -4.52 -5.18
CA LEU A 180 9.13 -3.59 -4.65
C LEU A 180 9.67 -3.98 -3.27
N PRO A 181 8.86 -4.39 -2.27
CA PRO A 181 9.37 -4.79 -0.96
C PRO A 181 10.40 -5.92 -1.04
N ALA A 182 10.13 -6.95 -1.86
CA ALA A 182 11.01 -8.09 -2.05
C ALA A 182 12.33 -7.71 -2.74
N VAL A 183 12.25 -6.83 -3.75
CA VAL A 183 13.42 -6.36 -4.49
C VAL A 183 14.32 -5.51 -3.60
N LEU A 184 13.73 -4.58 -2.82
CA LEU A 184 14.48 -3.70 -1.93
C LEU A 184 15.18 -4.47 -0.81
N LEU A 185 14.57 -5.53 -0.30
CA LEU A 185 15.13 -6.34 0.78
C LEU A 185 16.10 -7.42 0.27
N HIS A 186 16.23 -7.63 -1.04
CA HIS A 186 17.14 -8.63 -1.58
C HIS A 186 18.59 -8.26 -1.23
N PRO A 187 19.43 -9.18 -0.73
CA PRO A 187 20.76 -8.87 -0.19
C PRO A 187 21.70 -8.18 -1.19
N ALA A 188 21.57 -8.48 -2.49
CA ALA A 188 22.34 -7.82 -3.54
C ALA A 188 21.97 -6.34 -3.73
N VAL A 189 20.70 -5.99 -3.51
CA VAL A 189 20.16 -4.63 -3.67
C VAL A 189 20.31 -3.85 -2.37
N LYS A 190 20.03 -4.49 -1.22
CA LYS A 190 20.15 -3.90 0.11
C LYS A 190 21.53 -3.27 0.35
N LYS A 191 22.61 -3.96 -0.02
CA LYS A 191 23.99 -3.43 0.08
C LYS A 191 24.22 -2.13 -0.70
N GLN A 192 23.47 -1.91 -1.77
CA GLN A 192 23.57 -0.70 -2.59
C GLN A 192 22.66 0.42 -2.08
N ILE A 193 21.58 0.06 -1.37
CA ILE A 193 20.54 0.98 -0.89
C ILE A 193 20.78 1.46 0.55
N GLU A 194 21.42 0.66 1.40
CA GLU A 194 21.82 1.02 2.77
C GLU A 194 22.41 2.44 2.90
N PRO A 195 23.38 2.89 2.08
CA PRO A 195 23.93 4.24 2.20
C PRO A 195 22.93 5.36 1.85
N PHE A 196 21.87 5.06 1.09
CA PHE A 196 20.80 6.01 0.79
C PHE A 196 19.73 6.03 1.88
N VAL A 197 19.42 4.87 2.46
CA VAL A 197 18.48 4.76 3.58
C VAL A 197 19.04 5.48 4.81
N GLU A 198 20.32 5.28 5.14
CA GLU A 198 20.97 6.01 6.23
C GLU A 198 20.97 7.53 6.01
N LYS A 199 21.14 7.99 4.76
CA LYS A 199 21.04 9.42 4.45
C LYS A 199 19.62 9.95 4.65
N LEU A 200 18.61 9.17 4.28
CA LEU A 200 17.20 9.53 4.47
C LEU A 200 16.78 9.52 5.95
N GLU A 201 17.41 8.68 6.77
CA GLU A 201 17.24 8.66 8.22
C GLU A 201 18.00 9.81 8.91
N LYS A 202 19.18 10.20 8.42
CA LYS A 202 19.94 11.34 8.99
C LYS A 202 19.27 12.69 8.77
N VAL A 203 18.55 12.88 7.66
CA VAL A 203 17.70 14.07 7.41
C VAL A 203 16.55 14.18 8.44
N LYS A 204 16.31 13.18 9.28
CA LYS A 204 15.35 13.20 10.40
C LYS A 204 15.88 13.95 11.64
N VAL A 205 17.19 14.20 11.74
CA VAL A 205 17.84 14.71 12.96
C VAL A 205 18.18 16.21 12.90
N GLU A 206 18.05 16.84 11.74
CA GLU A 206 18.10 18.31 11.56
C GLU A 206 16.71 18.88 11.27
#